data_AF-A0A0F9HG09-F1
#
_entry.id   AF-A0A0F9HG09-F1
#
_cell.length_a   1.000
_cell.length_b   1.000
_cell.length_c   1.000
_cell.angle_alpha   90.00
_cell.angle_beta   90.00
_cell.angle_gamma   90.00
#
_symmetry.space_group_name_H-M   'P 1'
#
loop_
_entity.id
_entity.type
_entity.pdbx_description
1 polymer ?
#
loop_
_entity_poly.entity_id
_entity_poly.type
_entity_poly.pdbx_seq_one_letter_code
_entity_poly.pdbx_strand_id
1 'polypeptide(L)'
;MSIASNGLSSGARAALAHASQVAPTAIQKHQGKGQYELQKLRARHHLILRMSAQGMDNKEISSQLNLSEVAVSYTINSELGQKRLEVLMGNADIDAIDMIKEFAELAPVALEVAEEVMLNPYEKTSDRLNAVDKILNGAGYGKKVDLGVSIQLVGDDEIRAAKELARKKGKLAGIIVEEAVIVSESDDEDTEG
;
A
#
# COMPACT_ATOMS: atom_id res chain seq x y z
N MET A 1 28.94 -34.23 34.38
CA MET A 1 27.77 -34.15 33.48
C MET A 1 28.21 -33.41 32.22
N SER A 2 28.27 -34.13 31.10
CA SER A 2 28.86 -33.69 29.84
C SER A 2 27.78 -33.02 28.98
N ILE A 3 27.99 -31.77 28.59
CA ILE A 3 27.03 -31.03 27.75
C ILE A 3 27.42 -31.28 26.29
N ALA A 4 26.53 -31.94 25.56
CA ALA A 4 26.71 -32.33 24.17
C ALA A 4 26.75 -31.10 23.25
N SER A 5 27.77 -31.04 22.41
CA SER A 5 27.91 -30.13 21.29
C SER A 5 26.95 -30.53 20.16
N ASN A 6 25.88 -29.77 19.95
CA ASN A 6 25.03 -29.92 18.77
C ASN A 6 25.72 -29.33 17.54
N GLY A 7 26.12 -30.21 16.63
CA GLY A 7 26.64 -29.86 15.31
C GLY A 7 25.53 -29.30 14.43
N LEU A 8 25.58 -28.00 14.15
CA LEU A 8 24.85 -27.42 13.04
C LEU A 8 25.45 -27.92 11.73
N SER A 9 24.61 -28.54 10.91
CA SER A 9 25.01 -29.16 9.66
C SER A 9 25.52 -28.13 8.65
N SER A 10 26.60 -28.51 7.96
CA SER A 10 27.31 -27.76 6.92
C SER A 10 26.42 -27.27 5.77
N GLY A 11 25.20 -27.82 5.62
CA GLY A 11 24.28 -27.47 4.53
C GLY A 11 23.61 -26.09 4.71
N ALA A 12 23.35 -25.66 5.96
CA ALA A 12 22.63 -24.42 6.22
C ALA A 12 23.48 -23.15 5.94
N ARG A 13 24.81 -23.26 6.05
CA ARG A 13 25.73 -22.14 5.76
C ARG A 13 25.91 -21.88 4.25
N ALA A 14 25.76 -22.90 3.41
CA ALA A 14 25.91 -22.74 1.96
C ALA A 14 24.72 -22.02 1.31
N ALA A 15 23.50 -22.23 1.83
CA ALA A 15 22.30 -21.55 1.31
C ALA A 15 22.27 -20.05 1.63
N LEU A 16 22.83 -19.63 2.78
CA LEU A 16 22.86 -18.22 3.17
C LEU A 16 23.89 -17.39 2.36
N ALA A 17 24.91 -18.02 1.79
CA ALA A 17 25.95 -17.33 1.01
C ALA A 17 25.50 -17.03 -0.44
N HIS A 18 24.50 -17.75 -0.96
CA HIS A 18 24.04 -17.57 -2.34
C HIS A 18 23.00 -16.46 -2.54
N ALA A 19 22.37 -15.96 -1.47
CA ALA A 19 21.37 -14.88 -1.56
C ALA A 19 21.99 -13.48 -1.67
N SER A 20 23.31 -13.34 -1.58
CA SER A 20 24.00 -12.03 -1.55
C SER A 20 24.60 -11.60 -2.90
N GLN A 21 24.33 -12.31 -4.00
CA GLN A 21 24.85 -11.96 -5.33
C GLN A 21 23.71 -11.68 -6.32
N VAL A 22 22.89 -10.67 -6.01
CA VAL A 22 22.13 -9.99 -7.06
C VAL A 22 23.14 -9.15 -7.84
N ALA A 23 23.54 -9.67 -9.01
CA ALA A 23 24.41 -8.96 -9.93
C ALA A 23 23.83 -7.57 -10.25
N PRO A 24 24.65 -6.51 -10.36
CA PRO A 24 24.17 -5.21 -10.83
C PRO A 24 23.72 -5.36 -12.28
N THR A 25 22.41 -5.39 -12.51
CA THR A 25 21.82 -5.38 -13.85
C THR A 25 22.35 -4.14 -14.58
N ALA A 26 23.07 -4.37 -15.67
CA ALA A 26 23.62 -3.29 -16.48
C ALA A 26 22.47 -2.40 -16.98
N ILE A 27 22.50 -1.12 -16.60
CA ILE A 27 21.55 -0.09 -17.01
C ILE A 27 21.64 0.04 -18.53
N GLN A 28 20.61 -0.41 -19.24
CA GLN A 28 20.54 -0.32 -20.69
C GLN A 28 20.32 1.15 -21.08
N LYS A 29 21.33 1.79 -21.66
CA LYS A 29 21.23 3.16 -22.17
C LYS A 29 20.29 3.20 -23.38
N HIS A 30 19.02 3.54 -23.16
CA HIS A 30 18.11 3.88 -24.25
C HIS A 30 18.45 5.27 -24.80
N GLN A 31 19.25 5.33 -25.87
CA GLN A 31 19.53 6.57 -26.60
C GLN A 31 18.35 6.94 -27.53
N GLY A 32 17.26 7.40 -26.94
CA GLY A 32 16.22 8.18 -27.63
C GLY A 32 16.48 9.67 -27.46
N LYS A 33 16.29 10.48 -28.52
CA LYS A 33 16.51 11.94 -28.50
C LYS A 33 15.77 12.59 -27.31
N GLY A 34 16.52 13.08 -26.32
CA GLY A 34 16.09 14.11 -25.36
C GLY A 34 15.63 13.65 -23.97
N GLN A 35 15.58 12.35 -23.67
CA GLN A 35 15.26 11.88 -22.32
C GLN A 35 16.51 12.02 -21.44
N TYR A 36 16.52 13.04 -20.55
CA TYR A 36 17.59 13.20 -19.57
C TYR A 36 17.43 12.16 -18.46
N GLU A 37 18.15 11.05 -18.59
CA GLU A 37 18.14 10.01 -17.58
C GLU A 37 19.06 10.36 -16.41
N LEU A 38 18.53 10.29 -15.20
CA LEU A 38 19.31 10.54 -13.98
C LEU A 38 20.31 9.41 -13.75
N GLN A 39 21.61 9.72 -13.79
CA GLN A 39 22.66 8.74 -13.48
C GLN A 39 22.77 8.42 -11.98
N LYS A 40 22.41 9.39 -11.12
CA LYS A 40 22.50 9.26 -9.66
C LYS A 40 21.46 10.14 -8.97
N LEU A 41 20.84 9.61 -7.92
CA LEU A 41 19.98 10.38 -7.03
C LEU A 41 20.84 11.26 -6.09
N ARG A 42 20.54 12.56 -6.07
CA ARG A 42 21.13 13.54 -5.15
C ARG A 42 20.14 13.84 -4.03
N ALA A 43 20.59 14.53 -2.98
CA ALA A 43 19.75 14.92 -1.85
C ALA A 43 18.45 15.62 -2.28
N ARG A 44 18.51 16.53 -3.27
CA ARG A 44 17.32 17.20 -3.82
C ARG A 44 16.35 16.25 -4.50
N HIS A 45 16.85 15.24 -5.24
CA HIS A 45 15.98 14.25 -5.89
C HIS A 45 15.26 13.40 -4.84
N HIS A 46 15.95 13.02 -3.76
CA HIS A 46 15.31 12.29 -2.66
C HIS A 46 14.20 13.10 -1.98
N LEU A 47 14.37 14.42 -1.86
CA LEU A 47 13.35 15.30 -1.30
C LEU A 47 12.12 15.38 -2.21
N ILE A 48 12.31 15.53 -3.52
CA ILE A 48 11.24 15.48 -4.52
C ILE A 48 10.45 14.17 -4.41
N LEU A 49 11.15 13.03 -4.41
CA LEU A 49 10.52 11.71 -4.36
C LEU A 49 9.77 11.49 -3.04
N ARG A 50 10.28 12.01 -1.92
CA ARG A 50 9.59 11.94 -0.62
C ARG A 50 8.29 12.75 -0.62
N MET A 51 8.32 13.98 -1.15
CA MET A 51 7.12 14.82 -1.24
C MET A 51 6.07 14.21 -2.19
N SER A 52 6.53 13.63 -3.31
CA SER A 52 5.65 12.90 -4.23
C SER A 52 5.03 11.65 -3.59
N ALA A 53 5.81 10.88 -2.82
CA ALA A 53 5.29 9.72 -2.08
C ALA A 53 4.25 10.10 -1.00
N GLN A 54 4.27 11.35 -0.53
CA GLN A 54 3.25 11.90 0.39
C GLN A 54 1.99 12.40 -0.34
N GLY A 55 1.95 12.32 -1.67
CA GLY A 55 0.80 12.74 -2.48
C GLY A 55 0.79 14.22 -2.87
N MET A 56 1.91 14.95 -2.74
CA MET A 56 1.98 16.34 -3.20
C MET A 56 2.04 16.43 -4.73
N ASP A 57 1.36 17.45 -5.27
CA ASP A 57 1.35 17.71 -6.71
C ASP A 57 2.70 18.27 -7.19
N ASN A 58 3.06 18.01 -8.45
CA ASN A 58 4.30 18.52 -9.05
C ASN A 58 4.43 20.06 -8.97
N LYS A 59 3.30 20.77 -9.04
CA LYS A 59 3.23 22.23 -8.88
C LYS A 59 3.57 22.67 -7.46
N GLU A 60 3.08 21.95 -6.46
CA GLU A 60 3.35 22.25 -5.05
C GLU A 60 4.82 21.98 -4.72
N ILE A 61 5.35 20.85 -5.17
CA ILE A 61 6.76 20.47 -5.00
C ILE A 61 7.67 21.50 -5.67
N SER A 62 7.33 21.93 -6.89
CA SER A 62 8.13 22.93 -7.62
C SER A 62 8.15 24.28 -6.91
N SER A 63 7.00 24.71 -6.36
CA SER A 63 6.87 25.93 -5.54
C SER A 63 7.69 25.85 -4.25
N GLN A 64 7.58 24.76 -3.49
CA GLN A 64 8.30 24.60 -2.23
C GLN A 64 9.82 24.53 -2.41
N LEU A 65 10.30 23.91 -3.49
CA LEU A 65 11.73 23.69 -3.72
C LEU A 65 12.37 24.76 -4.61
N ASN A 66 11.59 25.73 -5.10
CA ASN A 66 12.01 26.72 -6.10
C ASN A 66 12.70 26.06 -7.32
N LEU A 67 12.05 25.03 -7.88
CA LEU A 67 12.50 24.29 -9.05
C LEU A 67 11.49 24.41 -10.19
N SER A 68 11.89 24.07 -11.42
CA SER A 68 10.93 23.95 -12.51
C SER A 68 10.09 22.68 -12.37
N GLU A 69 8.81 22.74 -12.70
CA GLU A 69 7.90 21.59 -12.71
C GLU A 69 8.42 20.46 -13.63
N VAL A 70 9.06 20.85 -14.74
CA VAL A 70 9.71 19.91 -15.67
C VAL A 70 10.82 19.10 -14.99
N ALA A 71 11.65 19.73 -14.15
CA ALA A 71 12.71 19.04 -13.43
C ALA A 71 12.16 18.06 -12.37
N VAL A 72 11.06 18.42 -11.72
CA VAL A 72 10.34 17.54 -10.78
C VAL A 72 9.81 16.32 -11.53
N SER A 73 9.11 16.54 -12.65
CA SER A 73 8.57 15.47 -13.50
C SER A 73 9.66 14.52 -14.01
N TYR A 74 10.79 15.04 -14.53
CA TYR A 74 11.90 14.19 -14.96
C TYR A 74 12.54 13.40 -13.82
N THR A 75 12.57 13.96 -12.60
CA THR A 75 13.10 13.25 -11.44
C THR A 75 12.21 12.07 -11.07
N ILE A 76 10.90 12.29 -11.00
CA ILE A 76 9.91 11.27 -10.62
C ILE A 76 9.83 10.17 -11.68
N ASN A 77 9.79 10.55 -12.96
CA ASN A 77 9.63 9.62 -14.07
C ASN A 77 10.93 8.93 -14.52
N SER A 78 12.08 9.25 -13.92
CA SER A 78 13.33 8.54 -14.20
C SER A 78 13.29 7.11 -13.66
N GLU A 79 13.98 6.17 -14.29
CA GLU A 79 14.03 4.76 -13.84
C GLU A 79 14.51 4.64 -12.39
N LEU A 80 15.56 5.39 -12.02
CA LEU A 80 16.05 5.44 -10.64
C LEU A 80 15.04 6.09 -9.68
N GLY A 81 14.30 7.10 -10.16
CA GLY A 81 13.25 7.77 -9.41
C GLY A 81 12.11 6.82 -9.09
N GLN A 82 11.58 6.12 -10.10
CA GLN A 82 10.51 5.13 -9.96
C GLN A 82 10.90 4.00 -9.02
N LYS A 83 12.09 3.40 -9.19
CA LYS A 83 12.60 2.36 -8.28
C LYS A 83 12.66 2.84 -6.83
N ARG A 84 13.08 4.08 -6.60
CA ARG A 84 13.15 4.63 -5.24
C ARG A 84 11.76 4.97 -4.70
N LEU A 85 10.85 5.44 -5.55
CA LEU A 85 9.47 5.74 -5.19
C LEU A 85 8.73 4.48 -4.78
N GLU A 86 8.89 3.38 -5.52
CA GLU A 86 8.34 2.06 -5.17
C GLU A 86 8.78 1.60 -3.77
N VAL A 87 10.06 1.79 -3.43
CA VAL A 87 10.56 1.48 -2.08
C VAL A 87 9.92 2.37 -1.01
N LEU A 88 9.75 3.66 -1.29
CA LEU A 88 9.11 4.58 -0.34
C LEU A 88 7.64 4.24 -0.13
N MET A 89 6.90 3.95 -1.19
CA MET A 89 5.51 3.52 -1.13
C MET A 89 5.36 2.16 -0.44
N GLY A 90 6.25 1.21 -0.73
CA GLY A 90 6.26 -0.09 -0.07
C GLY A 90 6.49 0.02 1.44
N ASN A 91 7.38 0.91 1.89
CA ASN A 91 7.56 1.17 3.32
C ASN A 91 6.32 1.82 3.94
N ALA A 92 5.71 2.78 3.27
CA ALA A 92 4.48 3.41 3.76
C ALA A 92 3.31 2.40 3.86
N ASP A 93 3.21 1.47 2.91
CA ASP A 93 2.23 0.38 2.94
C ASP A 93 2.47 -0.54 4.14
N ILE A 94 3.74 -0.86 4.46
CA ILE A 94 4.09 -1.67 5.65
C ILE A 94 3.69 -0.93 6.93
N ASP A 95 4.05 0.35 7.06
CA ASP A 95 3.70 1.17 8.22
C ASP A 95 2.17 1.25 8.38
N ALA A 96 1.42 1.37 7.27
CA ALA A 96 -0.04 1.35 7.28
C ALA A 96 -0.60 0.02 7.76
N ILE A 97 -0.03 -1.11 7.34
CA ILE A 97 -0.42 -2.44 7.81
C ILE A 97 -0.20 -2.57 9.32
N ASP A 98 0.94 -2.09 9.84
CA ASP A 98 1.23 -2.17 11.27
C ASP A 98 0.29 -1.27 12.09
N MET A 99 0.00 -0.05 11.63
CA MET A 99 -1.04 0.78 12.25
C MET A 99 -2.40 0.09 12.27
N ILE A 100 -2.81 -0.58 11.18
CA ILE A 100 -4.08 -1.31 11.13
C ILE A 100 -4.12 -2.42 12.18
N LYS A 101 -3.01 -3.14 12.41
CA LYS A 101 -2.93 -4.16 13.48
C LYS A 101 -3.06 -3.53 14.86
N GLU A 102 -2.36 -2.43 15.12
CA GLU A 102 -2.46 -1.71 16.40
C GLU A 102 -3.90 -1.22 16.65
N PHE A 103 -4.59 -0.73 15.62
CA PHE A 103 -6.01 -0.37 15.73
C PHE A 103 -6.91 -1.57 15.99
N ALA A 104 -6.64 -2.72 15.38
CA ALA A 104 -7.40 -3.94 15.61
C ALA A 104 -7.23 -4.47 17.05
N GLU A 105 -6.03 -4.33 17.62
CA GLU A 105 -5.75 -4.67 19.02
C GLU A 105 -6.41 -3.68 20.00
N LEU A 106 -6.50 -2.40 19.65
CA LEU A 106 -7.13 -1.36 20.47
C LEU A 106 -8.66 -1.37 20.40
N ALA A 107 -9.23 -1.85 19.30
CA ALA A 107 -10.67 -1.91 19.08
C ALA A 107 -11.49 -2.58 20.23
N PRO A 108 -11.12 -3.76 20.76
CA PRO A 108 -11.86 -4.36 21.88
C PRO A 108 -11.81 -3.50 23.15
N VAL A 109 -10.65 -2.91 23.47
CA VAL A 109 -10.50 -2.03 24.64
C VAL A 109 -11.36 -0.77 24.48
N ALA A 110 -11.40 -0.20 23.28
CA ALA A 110 -12.25 0.96 22.99
C ALA A 110 -13.75 0.64 23.12
N LEU A 111 -14.15 -0.59 22.76
CA LEU A 111 -15.53 -1.05 22.93
C LEU A 111 -15.90 -1.19 24.42
N GLU A 112 -15.03 -1.81 25.23
CA GLU A 112 -15.24 -1.93 26.69
C GLU A 112 -15.40 -0.56 27.35
N VAL A 113 -14.54 0.41 27.02
CA VAL A 113 -14.64 1.78 27.53
C VAL A 113 -15.95 2.45 27.11
N ALA A 114 -16.41 2.23 25.88
CA ALA A 114 -17.69 2.77 25.42
C ALA A 114 -18.87 2.16 26.18
N GLU A 115 -18.82 0.86 26.50
CA GLU A 115 -19.83 0.18 27.34
C GLU A 115 -19.84 0.73 28.77
N GLU A 116 -18.67 0.91 29.39
CA GLU A 116 -18.55 1.50 30.72
C GLU A 116 -19.14 2.92 30.78
N VAL A 117 -18.80 3.78 29.82
CA VAL A 117 -19.34 5.14 29.74
C VAL A 117 -20.85 5.10 29.53
N MET A 118 -21.37 4.22 28.67
CA MET A 118 -22.81 4.09 28.42
C MET A 118 -23.60 3.70 29.68
N LEU A 119 -23.06 2.77 30.48
CA LEU A 119 -23.72 2.20 31.66
C LEU A 119 -23.54 3.06 32.92
N ASN A 120 -22.52 3.93 32.98
CA ASN A 120 -22.26 4.77 34.14
C ASN A 120 -23.31 5.89 34.31
N PRO A 121 -24.11 5.90 35.39
CA PRO A 121 -25.15 6.91 35.61
C PRO A 121 -24.61 8.27 36.05
N TYR A 122 -23.33 8.35 36.43
CA TYR A 122 -22.68 9.60 36.84
C TYR A 122 -22.07 10.38 35.67
N GLU A 123 -21.95 9.76 34.50
CA GLU A 123 -21.46 10.41 33.30
C GLU A 123 -22.50 11.34 32.67
N LYS A 124 -22.01 12.33 31.93
CA LYS A 124 -22.86 13.29 31.25
C LYS A 124 -23.72 12.59 30.20
N THR A 125 -25.01 12.93 30.15
CA THR A 125 -25.96 12.35 29.18
C THR A 125 -25.49 12.46 27.72
N SER A 126 -24.78 13.54 27.34
CA SER A 126 -24.24 13.66 25.98
C SER A 126 -23.22 12.58 25.65
N ASP A 127 -22.37 12.24 26.62
CA ASP A 127 -21.24 11.35 26.39
C ASP A 127 -21.72 9.90 26.36
N ARG A 128 -22.75 9.58 27.16
CA ARG A 128 -23.52 8.34 27.09
C ARG A 128 -24.20 8.15 25.73
N LEU A 129 -24.87 9.18 25.20
CA LEU A 129 -25.51 9.13 23.89
C LEU A 129 -24.48 8.96 22.76
N ASN A 130 -23.34 9.66 22.84
CA ASN A 130 -22.26 9.49 21.89
C ASN A 130 -21.70 8.06 21.90
N ALA A 131 -21.53 7.45 23.07
CA ALA A 131 -21.09 6.06 23.19
C ALA A 131 -22.10 5.09 22.54
N VAL A 132 -23.40 5.26 22.82
CA VAL A 132 -24.49 4.49 22.18
C VAL A 132 -24.44 4.63 20.67
N ASP A 133 -24.34 5.86 20.15
CA ASP A 133 -24.27 6.12 18.71
C ASP A 133 -23.05 5.43 18.09
N LYS A 134 -21.88 5.45 18.74
CA LYS A 134 -20.67 4.79 18.21
C LYS A 134 -20.84 3.27 18.14
N ILE A 135 -21.42 2.64 19.17
CA ILE A 135 -21.70 1.20 19.20
C ILE A 135 -22.73 0.83 18.12
N LEU A 136 -23.85 1.56 18.03
CA LEU A 136 -24.91 1.29 17.05
C LEU A 136 -24.44 1.51 15.60
N ASN A 137 -23.66 2.57 15.34
CA ASN A 137 -23.07 2.80 14.03
C ASN A 137 -22.08 1.69 13.66
N GLY A 138 -21.26 1.23 14.61
CA GLY A 138 -20.34 0.09 14.41
C GLY A 138 -21.05 -1.22 14.13
N ALA A 139 -22.22 -1.45 14.74
CA ALA A 139 -23.08 -2.62 14.48
C ALA A 139 -23.91 -2.52 13.19
N GLY A 140 -23.77 -1.43 12.42
CA GLY A 140 -24.46 -1.25 11.14
C GLY A 140 -25.89 -0.67 11.24
N TYR A 141 -26.34 -0.24 12.43
CA TYR A 141 -27.61 0.48 12.62
C TYR A 141 -27.50 1.98 12.32
N GLY A 142 -26.35 2.42 11.80
CA GLY A 142 -26.08 3.81 11.49
C GLY A 142 -26.88 4.36 10.32
N LYS A 143 -26.89 5.69 10.20
CA LYS A 143 -27.48 6.36 9.03
C LYS A 143 -26.77 5.87 7.77
N LYS A 144 -27.55 5.46 6.77
CA LYS A 144 -27.03 5.13 5.44
C LYS A 144 -26.32 6.37 4.89
N VAL A 145 -25.03 6.24 4.64
CA VAL A 145 -24.27 7.25 3.91
C VAL A 145 -24.43 6.91 2.44
N ASP A 146 -25.06 7.77 1.67
CA ASP A 146 -25.10 7.62 0.22
C ASP A 146 -23.68 7.86 -0.31
N LEU A 147 -23.00 6.77 -0.70
CA LEU A 147 -21.73 6.90 -1.41
C LEU A 147 -22.03 7.33 -2.84
N GLY A 148 -21.64 8.57 -3.17
CA GLY A 148 -21.54 9.02 -4.55
C GLY A 148 -20.41 8.29 -5.27
N VAL A 149 -20.69 7.08 -5.74
CA VAL A 149 -19.72 6.31 -6.54
C VAL A 149 -19.70 6.91 -7.95
N SER A 150 -18.62 7.62 -8.26
CA SER A 150 -18.31 7.97 -9.64
C SER A 150 -17.70 6.74 -10.32
N ILE A 151 -18.47 6.12 -11.21
CA ILE A 151 -18.00 5.00 -12.03
C ILE A 151 -17.16 5.61 -13.16
N GLN A 152 -15.84 5.62 -13.00
CA GLN A 152 -14.94 5.75 -14.14
C GLN A 152 -14.92 4.40 -14.87
N LEU A 153 -15.15 4.40 -16.17
CA LEU A 153 -15.07 3.21 -17.01
C LEU A 153 -13.60 2.81 -17.13
N VAL A 154 -13.17 1.87 -16.30
CA VAL A 154 -11.84 1.26 -16.31
C VAL A 154 -11.82 0.18 -17.39
N GLY A 155 -10.82 0.19 -18.27
CA GLY A 155 -10.69 -0.82 -19.33
C GLY A 155 -10.21 -2.18 -18.79
N ASP A 156 -10.49 -3.27 -19.52
CA ASP A 156 -10.13 -4.64 -19.11
C ASP A 156 -8.63 -4.84 -18.83
N ASP A 157 -7.77 -4.11 -19.54
CA ASP A 157 -6.33 -4.17 -19.35
C ASP A 157 -5.87 -3.53 -18.03
N GLU A 158 -6.52 -2.45 -17.59
CA GLU A 158 -6.26 -1.82 -16.30
C GLU A 158 -6.73 -2.71 -15.14
N ILE A 159 -7.86 -3.41 -15.31
CA ILE A 159 -8.38 -4.39 -14.35
C ILE A 159 -7.38 -5.56 -14.21
N ARG A 160 -6.84 -6.05 -15.33
CA ARG A 160 -5.84 -7.14 -15.31
C ARG A 160 -4.56 -6.72 -14.61
N ALA A 161 -4.04 -5.52 -14.91
CA ALA A 161 -2.86 -4.97 -14.27
C ALA A 161 -3.06 -4.74 -12.76
N ALA A 162 -4.22 -4.23 -12.35
CA ALA A 162 -4.56 -4.03 -10.94
C ALA A 162 -4.62 -5.36 -10.17
N LYS A 163 -5.20 -6.42 -10.77
CA LYS A 163 -5.23 -7.76 -10.18
C LYS A 163 -3.83 -8.34 -9.97
N GLU A 164 -2.93 -8.18 -10.93
CA GLU A 164 -1.54 -8.65 -10.79
C GLU A 164 -0.78 -7.90 -9.68
N LEU A 165 -0.97 -6.58 -9.58
CA LEU A 165 -0.40 -5.77 -8.50
C LEU A 165 -0.94 -6.18 -7.14
N ALA A 166 -2.26 -6.35 -7.02
CA ALA A 166 -2.91 -6.80 -5.79
C ALA A 166 -2.38 -8.17 -5.35
N ARG A 167 -2.17 -9.12 -6.27
CA ARG A 167 -1.56 -10.42 -5.98
C ARG A 167 -0.12 -10.30 -5.48
N LYS A 168 0.70 -9.46 -6.09
CA LYS A 168 2.09 -9.22 -5.64
C LYS A 168 2.10 -8.62 -4.22
N LYS A 169 1.23 -7.64 -3.95
CA LYS A 169 1.08 -7.04 -2.61
C LYS A 169 0.55 -8.02 -1.57
N GLY A 170 -0.47 -8.82 -1.91
CA GLY A 170 -1.04 -9.84 -1.01
C GLY A 170 -0.03 -10.92 -0.63
N LYS A 171 0.80 -11.37 -1.58
CA LYS A 171 1.90 -12.32 -1.30
C LYS A 171 2.94 -11.75 -0.33
N LEU A 172 3.28 -10.47 -0.47
CA LEU A 172 4.20 -9.79 0.46
C LEU A 172 3.59 -9.66 1.86
N ALA A 173 2.27 -9.48 1.96
CA ALA A 173 1.53 -9.42 3.22
C ALA A 173 1.19 -10.80 3.83
N GLY A 174 1.55 -11.91 3.17
CA GLY A 174 1.29 -13.27 3.66
C GLY A 174 -0.17 -13.73 3.53
N ILE A 175 -0.99 -13.02 2.76
CA ILE A 175 -2.42 -13.34 2.56
C ILE A 175 -2.55 -14.20 1.29
N ILE A 176 -3.05 -15.43 1.44
CA ILE A 176 -3.35 -16.34 0.34
C ILE A 176 -4.72 -15.95 -0.24
N VAL A 177 -4.74 -15.41 -1.46
CA VAL A 177 -5.99 -15.00 -2.14
C VAL A 177 -6.35 -16.06 -3.18
N GLU A 178 -7.50 -16.71 -3.02
CA GLU A 178 -8.08 -17.64 -4.00
C GLU A 178 -8.64 -16.91 -5.24
N GLU A 179 -8.80 -17.66 -6.33
CA GLU A 179 -9.02 -17.13 -7.68
C GLU A 179 -10.43 -16.56 -7.89
N ALA A 180 -10.55 -15.26 -8.18
CA ALA A 180 -11.80 -14.67 -8.62
C ALA A 180 -11.98 -14.86 -10.13
N VAL A 181 -12.92 -15.74 -10.51
CA VAL A 181 -13.34 -15.99 -11.90
C VAL A 181 -14.07 -14.74 -12.43
N ILE A 182 -13.64 -14.24 -13.59
CA ILE A 182 -14.35 -13.20 -14.32
C ILE A 182 -15.48 -13.89 -15.08
N VAL A 183 -16.72 -13.69 -14.65
CA VAL A 183 -17.91 -14.09 -15.43
C VAL A 183 -18.21 -12.92 -16.37
N SER A 184 -17.81 -13.03 -17.63
CA SER A 184 -18.33 -12.17 -18.69
C SER A 184 -19.66 -12.74 -19.15
N GLU A 185 -20.76 -12.03 -18.90
CA GLU A 185 -22.05 -12.26 -19.57
C GLU A 185 -21.91 -11.83 -21.04
N SER A 186 -21.42 -12.74 -21.87
CA SER A 186 -21.54 -12.65 -23.32
C SER A 186 -21.23 -14.03 -23.88
N ASP A 187 -22.28 -14.81 -24.18
CA ASP A 187 -22.37 -15.79 -25.28
C ASP A 187 -23.63 -16.68 -25.14
N ASP A 188 -24.81 -16.08 -24.95
CA ASP A 188 -26.12 -16.75 -25.09
C ASP A 188 -26.95 -16.03 -26.18
N GLU A 189 -26.40 -15.89 -27.38
CA GLU A 189 -27.20 -15.72 -28.60
C GLU A 189 -26.74 -16.76 -29.62
N ASP A 190 -27.62 -17.72 -29.89
CA ASP A 190 -27.76 -18.51 -31.14
C ASP A 190 -27.98 -20.01 -30.87
N THR A 191 -29.20 -20.37 -30.50
CA THR A 191 -29.91 -21.50 -31.13
C THR A 191 -31.37 -21.48 -30.71
N GLU A 192 -32.28 -21.15 -31.62
CA GLU A 192 -33.43 -22.01 -31.95
C GLU A 192 -34.12 -21.46 -33.20
N GLY A 193 -34.25 -22.32 -34.21
CA GLY A 193 -34.99 -22.09 -35.45
C GLY A 193 -36.38 -22.68 -35.41
#